data_AF-A0A9D7F4D2-F1
#
_entry.id   AF-A0A9D7F4D2-F1
#
_cell.length_a   1.000
_cell.length_b   1.000
_cell.length_c   1.000
_cell.angle_alpha   90.00
_cell.angle_beta   90.00
_cell.angle_gamma   90.00
#
_symmetry.space_group_name_H-M   'P 1'
#
loop_
_entity.id
_entity.type
_entity.pdbx_description
1 polymer ?
#
loop_
_entity_poly.entity_id
_entity_poly.type
_entity_poly.pdbx_seq_one_letter_code
_entity_poly.pdbx_strand_id
1 'polypeptide(L)'
;MPLNTTCGRAPEAKTTPPPDIIPGSGQGDNANVTPGIIYPLPGQKTPLSARSPNVVEAEDVLKAALTQVFERAQKNGVKALARIVIRPFDKSDALKLLPLVKSVPNASKQVELSVSFETSTGSTAHIEFKGDLEDATSLKDYLEAQLRVASESDAAVSYSLEFNPPLAVQGPSADGLIQRLTRLVSPAAHVVATATEES
;
A
#
# COMPACT_ATOMS: atom_id res chain seq x y z
N MET A 1 -24.14 -56.23 -34.59
CA MET A 1 -24.30 -54.99 -35.36
C MET A 1 -24.30 -53.83 -34.37
N PRO A 2 -23.29 -52.94 -34.38
CA PRO A 2 -23.10 -51.88 -33.38
C PRO A 2 -23.40 -50.47 -33.94
N LEU A 3 -23.54 -49.47 -33.06
CA LEU A 3 -23.16 -48.03 -33.15
C LEU A 3 -24.02 -47.25 -32.13
N ASN A 4 -23.60 -47.02 -30.88
CA ASN A 4 -22.56 -46.12 -30.35
C ASN A 4 -22.80 -44.63 -30.67
N THR A 5 -23.36 -43.88 -29.71
CA THR A 5 -23.49 -42.41 -29.76
C THR A 5 -22.36 -41.78 -28.96
N THR A 6 -21.37 -41.26 -29.68
CA THR A 6 -20.27 -40.43 -29.16
C THR A 6 -20.68 -38.96 -29.25
N CYS A 7 -20.54 -38.22 -28.15
CA CYS A 7 -20.58 -36.76 -28.14
C CYS A 7 -19.20 -36.23 -28.58
N GLY A 8 -19.16 -35.36 -29.58
CA GLY A 8 -17.92 -34.75 -30.06
C GLY A 8 -18.14 -33.52 -30.97
N ARG A 9 -17.52 -32.41 -30.53
CA ARG A 9 -16.83 -31.36 -31.31
C ARG A 9 -17.63 -30.23 -32.02
N ALA A 10 -17.18 -29.00 -31.78
CA ALA A 10 -17.51 -27.76 -32.52
C ALA A 10 -16.95 -27.75 -33.95
N PRO A 11 -17.51 -26.89 -34.84
CA PRO A 11 -16.69 -25.88 -35.52
C PRO A 11 -17.40 -24.54 -35.88
N GLU A 12 -16.59 -23.56 -36.32
CA GLU A 12 -16.87 -22.16 -36.69
C GLU A 12 -17.48 -21.90 -38.11
N ALA A 13 -18.03 -20.66 -38.25
CA ALA A 13 -18.02 -19.71 -39.39
C ALA A 13 -18.97 -19.79 -40.62
N LYS A 14 -19.68 -18.66 -40.89
CA LYS A 14 -19.81 -17.84 -42.16
C LYS A 14 -21.13 -17.02 -42.20
N THR A 15 -21.13 -15.67 -42.20
CA THR A 15 -21.26 -14.70 -43.33
C THR A 15 -22.46 -14.92 -44.27
N THR A 16 -23.44 -14.00 -44.45
CA THR A 16 -23.67 -12.99 -45.56
C THR A 16 -25.21 -12.67 -45.66
N PRO A 17 -25.78 -11.76 -46.51
CA PRO A 17 -25.50 -10.33 -46.87
C PRO A 17 -26.83 -9.46 -47.01
N PRO A 18 -27.04 -8.45 -47.93
CA PRO A 18 -27.78 -7.17 -47.70
C PRO A 18 -29.12 -7.05 -48.54
N PRO A 19 -29.84 -5.89 -48.64
CA PRO A 19 -29.60 -4.91 -49.74
C PRO A 19 -30.08 -3.42 -49.55
N ASP A 20 -29.29 -2.49 -50.09
CA ASP A 20 -29.53 -1.51 -51.19
C ASP A 20 -30.58 -0.34 -51.26
N ILE A 21 -30.05 0.81 -51.74
CA ILE A 21 -30.50 2.03 -52.47
C ILE A 21 -31.39 3.18 -51.88
N ILE A 22 -30.71 4.36 -51.82
CA ILE A 22 -30.96 5.84 -51.80
C ILE A 22 -31.98 6.39 -52.87
N PRO A 23 -32.51 7.66 -52.87
CA PRO A 23 -31.74 8.92 -53.20
C PRO A 23 -32.27 10.33 -52.71
N GLY A 24 -31.34 11.31 -52.60
CA GLY A 24 -31.41 12.79 -52.87
C GLY A 24 -32.36 13.74 -52.09
N SER A 25 -32.08 15.01 -51.77
CA SER A 25 -31.05 16.00 -52.17
C SER A 25 -31.07 17.23 -51.23
N GLY A 26 -29.93 17.95 -51.05
CA GLY A 26 -29.95 19.40 -50.74
C GLY A 26 -29.04 19.96 -49.63
N GLN A 27 -27.75 20.18 -49.96
CA GLN A 27 -26.92 21.39 -49.70
C GLN A 27 -26.73 21.98 -48.28
N GLY A 28 -25.47 21.96 -47.81
CA GLY A 28 -24.94 22.82 -46.74
C GLY A 28 -23.62 22.30 -46.16
N ASP A 29 -22.52 23.02 -46.39
CA ASP A 29 -21.12 22.71 -46.07
C ASP A 29 -20.80 22.34 -44.60
N ASN A 30 -20.09 21.21 -44.46
CA ASN A 30 -18.99 20.88 -43.54
C ASN A 30 -18.95 21.46 -42.11
N ALA A 31 -19.27 20.62 -41.11
CA ALA A 31 -18.32 20.10 -40.11
C ALA A 31 -19.08 19.28 -39.04
N ASN A 32 -19.03 17.96 -39.22
CA ASN A 32 -19.64 16.92 -38.40
C ASN A 32 -18.88 16.73 -37.07
N VAL A 33 -19.57 16.77 -35.92
CA VAL A 33 -19.46 15.74 -34.86
C VAL A 33 -20.80 15.63 -34.10
N THR A 34 -21.54 14.55 -34.33
CA THR A 34 -22.72 14.12 -33.55
C THR A 34 -22.30 13.16 -32.41
N PRO A 35 -22.98 13.17 -31.24
CA PRO A 35 -22.40 12.70 -29.98
C PRO A 35 -22.61 11.21 -29.65
N GLY A 36 -21.51 10.55 -29.24
CA GLY A 36 -21.35 10.01 -27.88
C GLY A 36 -22.09 8.74 -27.46
N ILE A 37 -21.69 7.57 -27.97
CA ILE A 37 -21.75 6.29 -27.23
C ILE A 37 -20.32 5.97 -26.79
N ILE A 38 -20.01 6.13 -25.50
CA ILE A 38 -18.70 5.78 -24.92
C ILE A 38 -18.70 4.27 -24.65
N TYR A 39 -17.96 3.50 -25.43
CA TYR A 39 -17.49 2.18 -25.01
C TYR A 39 -16.25 2.36 -24.11
N PRO A 40 -16.09 1.62 -23.00
CA PRO A 40 -14.86 1.67 -22.22
C PRO A 40 -13.68 1.17 -23.07
N LEU A 41 -12.72 2.05 -23.32
CA LEU A 41 -11.48 1.72 -24.01
C LEU A 41 -10.68 0.69 -23.19
N PRO A 42 -10.22 -0.42 -23.80
CA PRO A 42 -9.21 -1.27 -23.18
C PRO A 42 -7.88 -0.50 -23.17
N GLY A 43 -7.39 -0.18 -21.97
CA GLY A 43 -6.16 0.60 -21.80
C GLY A 43 -6.24 1.69 -20.74
N GLN A 44 -7.22 1.65 -19.83
CA GLN A 44 -7.14 2.41 -18.59
C GLN A 44 -5.94 1.89 -17.80
N LYS A 45 -4.77 2.48 -18.03
CA LYS A 45 -3.67 2.46 -17.07
C LYS A 45 -4.32 2.94 -15.78
N THR A 46 -4.37 2.04 -14.81
CA THR A 46 -4.42 2.36 -13.38
C THR A 46 -3.71 3.69 -13.17
N PRO A 47 -4.26 4.64 -12.39
CA PRO A 47 -3.53 5.86 -12.07
C PRO A 47 -2.18 5.42 -11.52
N LEU A 48 -1.14 5.61 -12.32
CA LEU A 48 0.23 5.66 -11.85
C LEU A 48 0.17 6.71 -10.77
N SER A 49 0.25 6.31 -9.49
CA SER A 49 0.55 7.23 -8.41
C SER A 49 1.65 8.14 -8.95
N ALA A 50 1.30 9.41 -9.19
CA ALA A 50 2.30 10.41 -9.46
C ALA A 50 3.20 10.36 -8.23
N ARG A 51 4.36 9.70 -8.35
CA ARG A 51 5.37 9.68 -7.30
C ARG A 51 5.75 11.13 -7.14
N SER A 52 5.15 11.79 -6.16
CA SER A 52 5.54 13.14 -5.78
C SER A 52 7.05 13.05 -5.58
N PRO A 53 7.87 13.94 -6.16
CA PRO A 53 9.32 13.91 -5.97
C PRO A 53 9.70 14.00 -4.48
N ASN A 54 8.75 14.47 -3.67
CA ASN A 54 8.80 14.59 -2.23
C ASN A 54 8.49 13.29 -1.48
N VAL A 55 8.16 12.18 -2.13
CA VAL A 55 7.92 10.88 -1.47
C VAL A 55 8.99 9.88 -1.88
N VAL A 56 9.65 9.31 -0.89
CA VAL A 56 10.66 8.27 -1.04
C VAL A 56 10.23 7.03 -0.28
N GLU A 57 10.43 5.86 -0.86
CA GLU A 57 10.01 4.59 -0.28
C GLU A 57 11.14 3.56 -0.45
N ALA A 58 11.25 2.62 0.48
CA ALA A 58 12.14 1.46 0.38
C ALA A 58 11.57 0.28 1.15
N GLU A 59 11.83 -0.92 0.63
CA GLU A 59 11.42 -2.19 1.22
C GLU A 59 12.69 -3.01 1.46
N ASP A 60 13.01 -3.24 2.72
CA ASP A 60 14.19 -4.02 3.12
C ASP A 60 14.07 -4.37 4.62
N VAL A 61 15.13 -4.94 5.20
CA VAL A 61 15.30 -4.94 6.66
C VAL A 61 15.23 -3.50 7.16
N LEU A 62 14.48 -3.23 8.22
CA LEU A 62 14.15 -1.90 8.74
C LEU A 62 15.34 -0.93 8.76
N LYS A 63 16.51 -1.42 9.19
CA LYS A 63 17.77 -0.66 9.16
C LYS A 63 18.13 -0.21 7.74
N ALA A 64 18.25 -1.15 6.81
CA ALA A 64 18.59 -0.89 5.42
C ALA A 64 17.50 -0.07 4.72
N ALA A 65 16.22 -0.35 4.99
CA ALA A 65 15.10 0.39 4.41
C ALA A 65 15.13 1.87 4.82
N LEU A 66 15.33 2.16 6.11
CA LEU A 66 15.50 3.52 6.60
C LEU A 66 16.72 4.19 5.96
N THR A 67 17.89 3.53 5.97
CA THR A 67 19.11 4.07 5.33
C THR A 67 18.87 4.41 3.87
N GLN A 68 18.26 3.50 3.10
CA GLN A 68 17.92 3.72 1.70
C GLN A 68 16.95 4.88 1.52
N VAL A 69 15.94 5.03 2.37
CA VAL A 69 14.99 6.16 2.32
C VAL A 69 15.72 7.48 2.52
N PHE A 70 16.62 7.57 3.50
CA PHE A 70 17.43 8.78 3.73
C PHE A 70 18.39 9.05 2.56
N GLU A 71 19.07 8.03 2.03
CA GLU A 71 19.95 8.18 0.87
C GLU A 71 19.19 8.63 -0.38
N ARG A 72 18.00 8.06 -0.63
CA ARG A 72 17.13 8.45 -1.74
C ARG A 72 16.64 9.89 -1.57
N ALA A 73 16.23 10.29 -0.37
CA ALA A 73 15.84 11.66 -0.08
C ALA A 73 17.00 12.64 -0.35
N GLN A 74 18.21 12.31 0.10
CA GLN A 74 19.40 13.11 -0.17
C GLN A 74 19.71 13.22 -1.67
N LYS A 75 19.63 12.11 -2.41
CA LYS A 75 19.81 12.08 -3.88
C LYS A 75 18.79 12.94 -4.60
N ASN A 76 17.59 13.07 -4.05
CA ASN A 76 16.52 13.92 -4.57
C ASN A 76 16.65 15.40 -4.14
N GLY A 77 17.70 15.78 -3.40
CA GLY A 77 17.90 17.15 -2.92
C GLY A 77 17.02 17.55 -1.73
N VAL A 78 16.36 16.58 -1.08
CA VAL A 78 15.53 16.81 0.10
C VAL A 78 16.44 17.11 1.29
N LYS A 79 16.18 18.20 2.02
CA LYS A 79 16.93 18.55 3.24
C LYS A 79 16.34 17.93 4.51
N ALA A 80 15.02 17.75 4.55
CA ALA A 80 14.33 17.18 5.71
C ALA A 80 13.05 16.40 5.34
N LEU A 81 12.67 15.47 6.21
CA LEU A 81 11.47 14.65 6.11
C LEU A 81 10.41 15.18 7.09
N ALA A 82 9.20 15.39 6.58
CA ALA A 82 8.04 15.75 7.38
C ALA A 82 7.43 14.53 8.07
N ARG A 83 7.35 13.41 7.34
CA ARG A 83 6.63 12.21 7.80
C ARG A 83 7.37 10.95 7.39
N ILE A 84 7.35 9.94 8.25
CA ILE A 84 7.82 8.58 7.96
C ILE A 84 6.72 7.60 8.37
N VAL A 85 6.38 6.69 7.48
CA VAL A 85 5.45 5.59 7.70
C VAL A 85 6.21 4.28 7.61
N ILE A 86 6.09 3.43 8.62
CA ILE A 86 6.79 2.15 8.71
C ILE A 86 5.75 1.04 8.79
N ARG A 87 5.84 0.08 7.87
CA ARG A 87 4.94 -1.08 7.76
C ARG A 87 5.75 -2.36 7.80
N PRO A 88 5.90 -2.98 8.98
CA PRO A 88 6.57 -4.27 9.11
C PRO A 88 5.76 -5.37 8.44
N PHE A 89 6.44 -6.35 7.84
CA PHE A 89 5.78 -7.51 7.23
C PHE A 89 5.48 -8.62 8.24
N ASP A 90 6.26 -8.72 9.32
CA ASP A 90 6.09 -9.76 10.33
C ASP A 90 5.32 -9.26 11.54
N LYS A 91 4.23 -9.93 11.90
CA LYS A 91 3.40 -9.59 13.07
C LYS A 91 4.18 -9.53 14.38
N SER A 92 5.11 -10.47 14.58
CA SER A 92 5.81 -10.63 15.85
C SER A 92 6.77 -9.47 16.07
N ASP A 93 7.40 -9.01 14.99
CA ASP A 93 8.31 -7.88 15.04
C ASP A 93 7.58 -6.54 14.95
N ALA A 94 6.42 -6.50 14.27
CA ALA A 94 5.55 -5.34 14.24
C ALA A 94 5.18 -4.92 15.67
N LEU A 95 4.65 -5.83 16.47
CA LEU A 95 4.25 -5.53 17.85
C LEU A 95 5.45 -5.09 18.73
N LYS A 96 6.64 -5.66 18.52
CA LYS A 96 7.87 -5.26 19.23
C LYS A 96 8.40 -3.89 18.81
N LEU A 97 8.01 -3.38 17.63
CA LEU A 97 8.40 -2.05 17.15
C LEU A 97 7.64 -0.94 17.87
N LEU A 98 6.44 -1.21 18.40
CA LEU A 98 5.61 -0.25 19.13
C LEU A 98 6.36 0.52 20.25
N PRO A 99 7.03 -0.14 21.22
CA PRO A 99 7.79 0.57 22.26
C PRO A 99 8.97 1.37 21.69
N LEU A 100 9.55 0.95 20.56
CA LEU A 100 10.63 1.68 19.91
C LEU A 100 10.14 2.98 19.28
N VAL A 101 9.02 2.93 18.56
CA VAL A 101 8.38 4.12 17.97
C VAL A 101 7.92 5.08 19.07
N LYS A 102 7.41 4.56 20.20
CA LYS A 102 7.04 5.38 21.37
C LYS A 102 8.23 6.17 21.93
N SER A 103 9.44 5.62 21.84
CA SER A 103 10.66 6.26 22.36
C SER A 103 11.22 7.39 21.47
N VAL A 104 10.64 7.65 20.30
CA VAL A 104 11.09 8.70 19.38
C VAL A 104 10.64 10.08 19.90
N PRO A 105 11.55 11.01 20.24
CA PRO A 105 11.17 12.37 20.63
C PRO A 105 10.82 13.23 19.40
N ASN A 106 10.17 14.38 19.63
CA ASN A 106 9.93 15.41 18.60
C ASN A 106 9.15 14.93 17.36
N ALA A 107 8.29 13.94 17.54
CA ALA A 107 7.37 13.47 16.51
C ALA A 107 5.97 13.26 17.09
N SER A 108 4.95 13.53 16.30
CA SER A 108 3.59 13.03 16.50
C SER A 108 3.54 11.59 16.00
N LYS A 109 3.09 10.66 16.84
CA LYS A 109 3.11 9.23 16.52
C LYS A 109 1.69 8.72 16.51
N GLN A 110 1.31 8.11 15.39
CA GLN A 110 0.07 7.38 15.27
C GLN A 110 0.38 5.94 14.90
N VAL A 111 -0.48 5.04 15.35
CA VAL A 111 -0.41 3.63 14.99
C VAL A 111 -1.77 3.19 14.50
N GLU A 112 -1.72 2.46 13.39
CA GLU A 112 -2.85 1.76 12.82
C GLU A 112 -2.51 0.28 12.85
N LEU A 113 -3.36 -0.52 13.48
CA LEU A 113 -3.14 -1.94 13.70
C LEU A 113 -4.40 -2.68 13.26
N SER A 114 -4.20 -3.71 12.44
CA SER A 114 -5.26 -4.57 11.94
C SER A 114 -4.84 -6.02 12.21
N VAL A 115 -5.62 -6.73 13.01
CA VAL A 115 -5.31 -8.10 13.43
C VAL A 115 -6.48 -9.00 13.13
N SER A 116 -6.19 -10.14 12.51
CA SER A 116 -7.17 -11.18 12.20
C SER A 116 -6.67 -12.49 12.79
N PHE A 117 -7.53 -13.24 13.47
CA PHE A 117 -7.13 -14.56 13.97
C PHE A 117 -8.30 -15.53 13.96
N GLU A 118 -7.97 -16.81 13.83
CA GLU A 118 -8.89 -17.93 13.89
C GLU A 118 -8.66 -18.74 15.18
N THR A 119 -9.74 -19.00 15.91
CA THR A 119 -9.72 -19.84 17.11
C THR A 119 -9.64 -21.32 16.74
N SER A 120 -9.25 -22.18 17.68
CA SER A 120 -9.22 -23.64 17.46
C SER A 120 -10.58 -24.27 17.15
N THR A 121 -11.68 -23.53 17.33
CA THR A 121 -13.04 -23.94 16.96
C THR A 121 -13.47 -23.43 15.59
N GLY A 122 -12.57 -22.77 14.83
CA GLY A 122 -12.84 -22.20 13.51
C GLY A 122 -13.59 -20.86 13.53
N SER A 123 -13.59 -20.14 14.67
CA SER A 123 -14.19 -18.82 14.75
C SER A 123 -13.19 -17.74 14.36
N THR A 124 -13.58 -16.81 13.51
CA THR A 124 -12.72 -15.71 13.08
C THR A 124 -13.02 -14.44 13.87
N ALA A 125 -11.96 -13.70 14.21
CA ALA A 125 -12.05 -12.39 14.83
C ALA A 125 -11.18 -11.41 14.04
N HIS A 126 -11.67 -10.19 13.87
CA HIS A 126 -10.94 -9.08 13.25
C HIS A 126 -11.01 -7.86 14.15
N ILE A 127 -9.87 -7.21 14.33
CA ILE A 127 -9.71 -6.04 15.20
C ILE A 127 -8.94 -4.99 14.43
N GLU A 128 -9.54 -3.80 14.30
CA GLU A 128 -8.88 -2.61 13.78
C GLU A 128 -8.74 -1.57 14.88
N PHE A 129 -7.56 -1.00 14.98
CA PHE A 129 -7.25 0.04 15.94
C PHE A 129 -6.51 1.17 15.25
N LYS A 130 -6.94 2.39 15.54
CA LYS A 130 -6.29 3.61 15.08
C LYS A 130 -6.28 4.62 16.20
N GLY A 131 -5.09 5.03 16.60
CA GLY A 131 -4.94 5.99 17.67
C GLY A 131 -3.49 6.24 18.05
N ASP A 132 -3.30 6.73 19.27
CA ASP A 132 -2.00 6.99 19.86
C ASP A 132 -1.29 5.70 20.30
N LEU A 133 0.02 5.78 20.44
CA LEU A 133 0.84 4.63 20.86
C LEU A 133 0.61 4.22 22.32
N GLU A 134 0.05 5.11 23.14
CA GLU A 134 -0.25 4.83 24.54
C GLU A 134 -1.35 3.77 24.68
N ASP A 135 -2.49 4.01 24.04
CA ASP A 135 -3.61 3.07 24.00
C ASP A 135 -3.24 1.76 23.27
N ALA A 136 -2.44 1.87 22.21
CA ALA A 136 -1.97 0.71 21.45
C ALA A 136 -1.08 -0.23 22.28
N THR A 137 -0.43 0.26 23.35
CA THR A 137 0.39 -0.58 24.23
C THR A 137 -0.48 -1.58 24.99
N SER A 138 -1.62 -1.12 25.51
CA SER A 138 -2.59 -1.98 26.21
C SER A 138 -3.22 -2.99 25.25
N LEU A 139 -3.56 -2.55 24.04
CA LEU A 139 -4.13 -3.42 23.02
C LEU A 139 -3.12 -4.48 22.55
N LYS A 140 -1.84 -4.12 22.42
CA LYS A 140 -0.75 -5.04 22.04
C LYS A 140 -0.69 -6.25 22.98
N ASP A 141 -0.67 -6.05 24.30
CA ASP A 141 -0.56 -7.15 25.27
C ASP A 141 -1.74 -8.13 25.15
N TYR A 142 -2.95 -7.57 25.01
CA TYR A 142 -4.15 -8.34 24.75
C TYR A 142 -4.04 -9.17 23.47
N LEU A 143 -3.62 -8.54 22.37
CA LEU A 143 -3.47 -9.22 21.08
C LEU A 143 -2.39 -10.30 21.12
N GLU A 144 -1.23 -10.04 21.74
CA GLU A 144 -0.18 -11.06 21.88
C GLU A 144 -0.67 -12.31 22.62
N ALA A 145 -1.51 -12.13 23.65
CA ALA A 145 -2.14 -13.25 24.34
C ALA A 145 -3.09 -14.04 23.44
N GLN A 146 -3.94 -13.36 22.66
CA GLN A 146 -4.88 -14.02 21.72
C GLN A 146 -4.15 -14.70 20.56
N LEU A 147 -3.14 -14.04 19.98
CA LEU A 147 -2.34 -14.55 18.88
C LEU A 147 -1.52 -15.78 19.28
N ARG A 148 -1.10 -15.87 20.55
CA ARG A 148 -0.39 -17.04 21.08
C ARG A 148 -1.27 -18.29 21.15
N VAL A 149 -2.57 -18.13 21.39
CA VAL A 149 -3.53 -19.24 21.51
C VAL A 149 -4.32 -19.49 20.21
N ALA A 150 -4.28 -18.55 19.27
CA ALA A 150 -4.92 -18.66 17.97
C ALA A 150 -4.27 -19.78 17.12
N SER A 151 -5.09 -20.44 16.30
CA SER A 151 -4.62 -21.48 15.40
C SER A 151 -4.00 -20.89 14.14
N GLU A 152 -4.65 -19.86 13.58
CA GLU A 152 -4.10 -19.02 12.52
C GLU A 152 -4.20 -17.55 12.92
N SER A 153 -3.20 -16.76 12.54
CA SER A 153 -3.25 -15.33 12.79
C SER A 153 -2.43 -14.51 11.82
N ASP A 154 -2.98 -13.35 11.49
CA ASP A 154 -2.40 -12.31 10.67
C ASP A 154 -2.46 -10.98 11.43
N ALA A 155 -1.39 -10.20 11.37
CA ALA A 155 -1.39 -8.85 11.91
C ALA A 155 -0.60 -7.92 11.00
N ALA A 156 -1.25 -6.85 10.58
CA ALA A 156 -0.65 -5.73 9.90
C ALA A 156 -0.57 -4.55 10.87
N VAL A 157 0.59 -3.90 10.92
CA VAL A 157 0.75 -2.67 11.71
C VAL A 157 1.42 -1.61 10.87
N SER A 158 0.89 -0.40 10.94
CA SER A 158 1.41 0.79 10.28
C SER A 158 1.70 1.85 11.33
N TYR A 159 2.97 2.23 11.44
CA TYR A 159 3.41 3.31 12.30
C TYR A 159 3.58 4.58 11.48
N SER A 160 2.88 5.64 11.81
CA SER A 160 3.07 6.97 11.21
C SER A 160 3.76 7.89 12.20
N LEU A 161 4.90 8.44 11.81
CA LEU A 161 5.66 9.42 12.57
C LEU A 161 5.68 10.73 11.77
N GLU A 162 5.08 11.78 12.31
CA GLU A 162 5.16 13.14 11.77
C GLU A 162 6.12 13.97 12.62
N PHE A 163 7.16 14.53 12.01
CA PHE A 163 8.21 15.29 12.71
C PHE A 163 7.89 16.78 12.65
N ASN A 164 7.88 17.43 13.81
CA ASN A 164 7.74 18.87 13.93
C ASN A 164 8.67 19.36 15.07
N PRO A 165 9.86 19.90 14.76
CA PRO A 165 10.35 20.30 13.44
C PRO A 165 10.74 19.12 12.52
N PRO A 166 10.87 19.34 11.20
CA PRO A 166 11.21 18.32 10.21
C PRO A 166 12.51 17.57 10.53
N LEU A 167 12.55 16.28 10.26
CA LEU A 167 13.73 15.46 10.50
C LEU A 167 14.77 15.66 9.39
N ALA A 168 15.92 16.25 9.70
CA ALA A 168 17.02 16.39 8.74
C ALA A 168 17.45 15.03 8.20
N VAL A 169 17.56 14.91 6.86
CA VAL A 169 18.01 13.66 6.22
C VAL A 169 19.51 13.41 6.40
N GLN A 170 20.24 14.45 6.78
CA GLN A 170 21.67 14.41 7.08
C GLN A 170 21.91 14.75 8.54
N GLY A 171 22.91 14.08 9.12
CA GLY A 171 23.36 14.33 10.49
C GLY A 171 22.92 13.25 11.50
N PRO A 172 23.21 13.48 12.79
CA PRO A 172 23.05 12.47 13.83
C PRO A 172 21.59 12.12 14.14
N SER A 173 20.63 12.96 13.74
CA SER A 173 19.20 12.73 13.98
C SER A 173 18.66 11.53 13.21
N ALA A 174 19.06 11.37 11.95
CA ALA A 174 18.66 10.25 11.11
C ALA A 174 19.26 8.93 11.61
N ASP A 175 20.58 8.92 11.90
CA ASP A 175 21.25 7.74 12.44
C ASP A 175 20.71 7.36 13.83
N GLY A 176 20.48 8.36 14.71
CA GLY A 176 19.88 8.14 16.02
C GLY A 176 18.48 7.56 15.96
N LEU A 177 17.67 7.94 14.96
CA LEU A 177 16.35 7.33 14.72
C LEU A 177 16.48 5.88 14.24
N ILE A 178 17.36 5.61 13.28
CA ILE A 178 17.63 4.24 12.79
C ILE A 178 18.09 3.35 13.93
N GLN A 179 19.09 3.77 14.70
CA GLN A 179 19.63 3.04 15.83
C GLN A 179 18.54 2.75 16.88
N ARG A 180 17.68 3.73 17.17
CA ARG A 180 16.59 3.58 18.13
C ARG A 180 15.52 2.60 17.65
N LEU A 181 15.08 2.71 16.40
CA LEU A 181 14.06 1.85 15.81
C LEU A 181 14.56 0.44 15.51
N THR A 182 15.87 0.25 15.38
CA THR A 182 16.49 -1.06 15.11
C THR A 182 17.15 -1.69 16.34
N ARG A 183 17.04 -1.03 17.50
CA ARG A 183 17.72 -1.44 18.75
C ARG A 183 17.29 -2.81 19.25
N LEU A 184 15.99 -3.11 19.22
CA LEU A 184 15.44 -4.36 19.76
C LEU A 184 15.11 -5.37 18.66
N VAL A 185 14.70 -4.89 17.48
CA VAL A 185 14.26 -5.73 16.38
C VAL A 185 14.69 -5.13 15.04
N SER A 186 14.89 -6.00 14.04
CA SER A 186 15.19 -5.60 12.66
C SER A 186 14.28 -6.36 11.69
N PRO A 187 12.96 -6.12 11.71
CA PRO A 187 12.05 -6.75 10.76
C PRO A 187 12.31 -6.30 9.34
N ALA A 188 11.92 -7.12 8.37
CA ALA A 188 11.64 -6.60 7.05
C ALA A 188 10.41 -5.67 7.13
N ALA A 189 10.53 -4.47 6.56
CA ALA A 189 9.48 -3.47 6.58
C ALA A 189 9.49 -2.63 5.31
N HIS A 190 8.30 -2.19 4.90
CA HIS A 190 8.15 -1.14 3.92
C HIS A 190 8.15 0.21 4.63
N VAL A 191 9.13 1.05 4.31
CA VAL A 191 9.26 2.40 4.85
C VAL A 191 8.94 3.40 3.75
N VAL A 192 8.02 4.32 4.03
CA VAL A 192 7.67 5.44 3.15
C VAL A 192 7.96 6.72 3.91
N ALA A 193 8.73 7.63 3.34
CA ALA A 193 8.93 8.95 3.89
C ALA A 193 8.50 10.04 2.94
N THR A 194 7.94 11.09 3.53
CA THR A 194 7.50 12.30 2.85
C THR A 194 8.42 13.44 3.27
N ALA A 195 9.07 14.04 2.28
CA ALA A 195 9.86 15.26 2.40
C ALA A 195 8.98 16.45 2.78
N THR A 196 9.58 17.41 3.50
CA THR A 196 8.98 18.73 3.60
C THR A 196 9.12 19.46 2.27
N GLU A 197 8.03 20.03 1.77
CA GLU A 197 8.08 21.07 0.76
C GLU A 197 8.62 22.36 1.42
N GLU A 198 9.93 22.43 1.64
CA GLU A 198 10.59 23.70 1.97
C GLU A 198 11.52 24.02 0.79
N SER A 199 10.99 24.84 -0.13
CA SER A 199 11.73 25.46 -1.24
C SER A 199 12.52 26.67 -0.76
#